data_AF-A0A529TSF7-F1
#
_entry.id   AF-A0A529TSF7-F1
#
_cell.length_a   1.000
_cell.length_b   1.000
_cell.length_c   1.000
_cell.angle_alpha   90.00
_cell.angle_beta   90.00
_cell.angle_gamma   90.00
#
_symmetry.space_group_name_H-M   'P 1'
#
loop_
_entity.id
_entity.type
_entity.pdbx_description
1 polymer ?
#
loop_
_entity_poly.entity_id
_entity_poly.type
_entity_poly.pdbx_seq_one_letter_code
_entity_poly.pdbx_strand_id
1 'polypeptide(L)'
;MIRDFFRDRRGNYALMTVITMIPLMGAVAIAVDYTELIRQKQETLNALDAAGIATAQQIVSGASDDQVRAFAKQFFEANLSHVAAANTALTVTLPNNNTGGGTLILQASLKYKPYFLPVAIMLLNGGTAGETN
;
A
#
# COMPACT_ATOMS: atom_id res chain seq x y z
N MET A 1 14.85 35.49 -41.72
CA MET A 1 15.01 34.11 -41.20
C MET A 1 15.23 34.06 -39.69
N ILE A 2 16.41 34.41 -39.13
CA ILE A 2 16.63 34.34 -37.65
C ILE A 2 15.68 35.28 -36.88
N ARG A 3 15.39 36.47 -37.43
CA ARG A 3 14.47 37.44 -36.83
C ARG A 3 12.99 37.00 -36.87
N ASP A 4 12.63 36.16 -37.83
CA ASP A 4 11.28 35.61 -37.97
C ASP A 4 11.10 34.41 -37.03
N PHE A 5 12.17 33.62 -36.83
CA PHE A 5 12.23 32.55 -35.83
C PHE A 5 12.04 33.08 -34.40
N PHE A 6 12.70 34.18 -34.03
CA PHE A 6 12.49 34.83 -32.72
C PHE A 6 11.13 35.51 -32.57
N ARG A 7 10.39 35.74 -33.66
CA ARG A 7 9.05 36.37 -33.65
C ARG A 7 7.92 35.33 -33.74
N ASP A 8 8.23 34.05 -33.91
CA ASP A 8 7.24 33.01 -34.07
C ASP A 8 6.65 32.56 -32.72
N ARG A 9 5.40 32.95 -32.46
CA ARG A 9 4.65 32.58 -31.26
C ARG A 9 4.14 31.13 -31.29
N ARG A 10 4.25 30.42 -32.42
CA ARG A 10 3.82 29.02 -32.54
C ARG A 10 4.71 28.08 -31.70
N GLY A 11 6.00 28.39 -31.56
CA GLY A 11 6.93 27.65 -30.70
C GLY A 11 6.65 27.82 -29.19
N ASN A 12 5.96 28.90 -28.80
CA ASN A 12 5.64 29.15 -27.39
C ASN A 12 4.63 28.14 -26.83
N TYR A 13 3.72 27.61 -27.66
CA TYR A 13 2.79 26.55 -27.23
C TYR A 13 3.54 25.27 -26.87
N ALA A 14 4.47 24.83 -27.71
CA ALA A 14 5.28 23.64 -27.41
C ALA A 14 6.08 23.81 -26.12
N LEU A 15 6.70 24.98 -25.92
CA LEU A 15 7.47 25.28 -24.70
C LEU A 15 6.58 25.28 -23.45
N MET A 16 5.43 25.96 -23.50
CA MET A 16 4.48 25.99 -22.40
C MET A 16 3.89 24.61 -22.11
N THR A 17 3.59 23.81 -23.14
CA THR A 17 3.12 22.43 -22.97
C THR A 17 4.17 21.56 -22.26
N VAL A 18 5.44 21.64 -22.65
CA VAL A 18 6.50 20.87 -22.00
C VAL A 18 6.67 21.28 -20.53
N ILE A 19 6.68 22.57 -20.23
CA ILE A 19 6.80 23.07 -18.86
C ILE A 19 5.61 22.65 -18.00
N THR A 20 4.39 22.73 -18.54
CA THR A 20 3.17 22.35 -17.82
C THR A 20 3.00 20.84 -17.66
N MET A 21 3.59 20.03 -18.54
CA MET A 21 3.55 18.57 -18.40
C MET A 21 4.25 18.08 -17.13
N ILE A 22 5.30 18.75 -16.65
CA ILE A 22 6.02 18.32 -15.44
C ILE A 22 5.10 18.24 -14.21
N PRO A 23 4.41 19.33 -13.79
CA PRO A 23 3.49 19.26 -12.65
C PRO A 23 2.25 18.39 -12.92
N LEU A 24 1.77 18.31 -14.16
CA LEU A 24 0.63 17.44 -14.52
C LEU A 24 0.98 15.95 -14.33
N MET A 25 2.15 15.53 -14.82
CA MET A 25 2.63 14.16 -14.62
C MET A 25 2.88 13.86 -13.14
N GLY A 26 3.39 14.85 -12.38
CA GLY A 26 3.51 14.73 -10.92
C GLY A 26 2.17 14.50 -10.23
N ALA A 27 1.11 15.21 -10.64
CA ALA A 27 -0.23 15.01 -10.11
C ALA A 27 -0.80 13.61 -10.44
N VAL A 28 -0.61 13.15 -11.69
CA VAL A 28 -1.02 11.80 -12.12
C VAL A 28 -0.27 10.72 -11.32
N ALA A 29 1.04 10.87 -11.13
CA ALA A 29 1.86 9.95 -10.35
C ALA A 29 1.33 9.78 -8.91
N ILE A 30 1.04 10.89 -8.23
CA ILE A 30 0.45 10.88 -6.88
C ILE A 30 -0.92 10.20 -6.87
N ALA A 31 -1.76 10.49 -7.87
CA ALA A 31 -3.12 9.93 -7.95
C ALA A 31 -3.11 8.40 -8.11
N VAL A 32 -2.20 7.87 -8.95
CA VAL A 32 -2.05 6.43 -9.17
C VAL A 32 -1.52 5.74 -7.91
N ASP A 33 -0.45 6.27 -7.31
CA ASP A 33 0.13 5.70 -6.09
C ASP A 33 -0.89 5.72 -4.92
N TYR A 34 -1.69 6.79 -4.80
CA TYR A 34 -2.71 6.87 -3.76
C TYR A 34 -3.86 5.87 -3.96
N THR A 35 -4.29 5.67 -5.21
CA THR A 35 -5.34 4.70 -5.55
C THR A 35 -4.88 3.28 -5.24
N GLU A 36 -3.63 2.94 -5.57
CA GLU A 36 -3.05 1.63 -5.24
C GLU A 36 -2.84 1.43 -3.74
N LEU A 37 -2.43 2.49 -3.01
CA LEU A 37 -2.37 2.44 -1.55
C LEU A 37 -3.74 2.11 -0.94
N ILE A 38 -4.79 2.78 -1.40
CA ILE A 38 -6.16 2.51 -0.91
C ILE A 38 -6.58 1.09 -1.25
N ARG A 39 -6.31 0.63 -2.47
CA ARG A 39 -6.66 -0.74 -2.90
C ARG A 39 -5.99 -1.78 -1.99
N GLN A 40 -4.68 -1.68 -1.78
CA GLN A 40 -3.96 -2.61 -0.91
C GLN A 40 -4.41 -2.53 0.55
N LYS A 41 -4.74 -1.32 1.04
CA LYS A 41 -5.32 -1.14 2.38
C LYS A 41 -6.65 -1.88 2.51
N GLN A 42 -7.55 -1.73 1.55
CA GLN A 42 -8.85 -2.40 1.57
C GLN A 42 -8.70 -3.92 1.49
N GLU A 43 -7.84 -4.43 0.61
CA GLU A 43 -7.54 -5.86 0.53
C GLU A 43 -6.99 -6.41 1.85
N THR A 44 -6.05 -5.70 2.48
CA THR A 44 -5.47 -6.08 3.78
C THR A 44 -6.53 -6.09 4.88
N LEU A 45 -7.43 -5.09 4.91
CA LEU A 45 -8.52 -5.04 5.89
C LEU A 45 -9.54 -6.16 5.67
N ASN A 46 -9.86 -6.50 4.42
CA ASN A 46 -10.75 -7.61 4.10
C ASN A 46 -10.15 -8.96 4.54
N ALA A 47 -8.86 -9.17 4.28
CA ALA A 47 -8.15 -10.37 4.76
C ALA A 47 -8.09 -10.41 6.29
N LEU A 48 -7.90 -9.26 6.95
CA LEU A 48 -7.89 -9.14 8.42
C LEU A 48 -9.24 -9.49 9.03
N ASP A 49 -10.34 -9.00 8.46
CA ASP A 49 -11.70 -9.26 8.94
C ASP A 49 -12.06 -10.74 8.78
N ALA A 50 -11.77 -11.32 7.61
CA ALA A 50 -11.95 -12.75 7.35
C ALA A 50 -11.14 -13.61 8.33
N ALA A 51 -9.87 -13.26 8.57
CA ALA A 51 -9.03 -13.92 9.55
C ALA A 51 -9.57 -13.76 10.97
N GLY A 52 -10.12 -12.60 11.33
CA GLY A 52 -10.69 -12.37 12.65
C GLY A 52 -11.87 -13.27 12.97
N ILE A 53 -12.82 -13.41 12.03
CA ILE A 53 -13.99 -14.28 12.21
C ILE A 53 -13.54 -15.76 12.27
N ALA A 54 -12.66 -16.19 11.37
CA ALA A 54 -12.15 -17.56 11.37
C ALA A 54 -11.39 -17.89 12.67
N THR A 55 -10.57 -16.95 13.16
CA THR A 55 -9.83 -17.10 14.41
C THR A 55 -10.77 -17.15 15.61
N ALA A 56 -11.82 -16.31 15.63
CA ALA A 56 -12.83 -16.35 16.69
C ALA A 56 -13.54 -17.71 16.76
N GLN A 57 -13.89 -18.30 15.61
CA GLN A 57 -14.43 -19.66 15.56
C GLN A 57 -13.44 -20.68 16.13
N GLN A 58 -12.16 -20.57 15.78
CA GLN A 58 -11.11 -21.48 16.27
C GLN A 58 -10.92 -21.37 17.79
N ILE A 59 -11.04 -20.17 18.37
CA ILE A 59 -11.01 -19.98 19.84
C ILE A 59 -12.19 -20.70 20.50
N VAL A 60 -13.40 -20.56 19.94
CA VAL A 60 -14.60 -21.24 20.46
C VAL A 60 -14.49 -22.76 20.36
N SER A 61 -13.77 -23.29 19.36
CA SER A 61 -13.51 -24.72 19.24
C SER A 61 -12.58 -25.29 20.33
N GLY A 62 -11.97 -24.44 21.16
CA GLY A 62 -11.09 -24.85 22.25
C GLY A 62 -9.65 -25.16 21.82
N ALA A 63 -9.20 -24.65 20.67
CA ALA A 63 -7.81 -24.77 20.25
C ALA A 63 -6.86 -24.03 21.20
N SER A 64 -5.60 -24.45 21.26
CA SER A 64 -4.61 -23.76 22.10
C SER A 64 -4.25 -22.38 21.55
N ASP A 65 -3.85 -21.46 22.42
CA ASP A 65 -3.47 -20.10 22.06
C ASP A 65 -2.43 -20.03 20.93
N ASP A 66 -1.42 -20.89 20.96
CA ASP A 66 -0.39 -20.97 19.93
C ASP A 66 -0.95 -21.42 18.58
N GLN A 67 -1.86 -22.40 18.58
CA GLN A 67 -2.55 -22.88 17.38
C GLN A 67 -3.45 -21.79 16.80
N VAL A 68 -4.16 -21.06 17.65
CA VAL A 68 -5.03 -19.95 17.24
C VAL A 68 -4.20 -18.85 16.60
N ARG A 69 -3.05 -18.48 17.17
CA ARG A 69 -2.14 -17.46 16.59
C ARG A 69 -1.57 -17.89 15.25
N ALA A 70 -1.13 -19.15 15.15
CA ALA A 70 -0.63 -19.70 13.90
C ALA A 70 -1.70 -19.76 12.81
N PHE A 71 -2.92 -20.20 13.18
CA PHE A 71 -4.06 -20.25 12.30
C PHE A 71 -4.47 -18.85 11.81
N ALA A 72 -4.56 -17.87 12.71
CA ALA A 72 -4.88 -16.48 12.37
C ALA A 72 -3.91 -15.93 11.33
N LYS A 73 -2.60 -16.18 11.52
CA LYS A 73 -1.56 -15.77 10.57
C LYS A 73 -1.73 -16.47 9.23
N GLN A 74 -1.86 -17.79 9.22
CA GLN A 74 -2.01 -18.57 8.00
C GLN A 74 -3.26 -18.16 7.22
N PHE A 75 -4.38 -17.97 7.90
CA PHE A 75 -5.64 -17.57 7.28
C PHE A 75 -5.56 -16.14 6.74
N PHE A 76 -4.95 -15.21 7.49
CA PHE A 76 -4.72 -13.85 7.02
C PHE A 76 -3.85 -13.84 5.75
N GLU A 77 -2.70 -14.50 5.77
CA GLU A 77 -1.77 -14.54 4.63
C GLU A 77 -2.38 -15.23 3.41
N ALA A 78 -3.20 -16.27 3.61
CA ALA A 78 -3.90 -16.96 2.52
C ALA A 78 -4.99 -16.11 1.86
N ASN A 79 -5.54 -15.12 2.55
CA ASN A 79 -6.57 -14.22 2.03
C ASN A 79 -6.00 -12.92 1.43
N LEU A 80 -4.68 -12.71 1.48
CA LEU A 80 -4.04 -11.61 0.76
C LEU A 80 -4.00 -11.92 -0.74
N SER A 81 -4.64 -11.07 -1.55
CA SER A 81 -4.70 -11.28 -3.01
C SER A 81 -3.51 -10.65 -3.74
N HIS A 82 -3.39 -9.32 -3.75
CA HIS A 82 -2.32 -8.61 -4.46
C HIS A 82 -1.26 -8.01 -3.53
N VAL A 83 -1.39 -8.24 -2.23
CA VAL A 83 -0.48 -7.78 -1.20
C VAL A 83 0.47 -8.91 -0.84
N ALA A 84 1.78 -8.69 -1.00
CA ALA A 84 2.76 -9.67 -0.56
C ALA A 84 2.77 -9.77 0.98
N ALA A 85 2.68 -11.00 1.51
CA ALA A 85 2.71 -11.24 2.95
C ALA A 85 3.95 -10.62 3.63
N ALA A 86 5.10 -10.57 2.93
CA ALA A 86 6.32 -9.95 3.42
C ALA A 86 6.21 -8.43 3.68
N ASN A 87 5.25 -7.75 3.06
CA ASN A 87 4.96 -6.34 3.31
C ASN A 87 3.92 -6.14 4.42
N THR A 88 3.44 -7.22 5.04
CA THR A 88 2.43 -7.19 6.09
C THR A 88 2.95 -7.77 7.40
N ALA A 89 2.47 -7.26 8.52
CA ALA A 89 2.69 -7.85 9.83
C ALA A 89 1.36 -7.98 10.56
N LEU A 90 1.06 -9.16 11.09
CA LEU A 90 -0.15 -9.44 11.87
C LEU A 90 0.19 -9.54 13.35
N THR A 91 -0.50 -8.77 14.18
CA THR A 91 -0.47 -8.86 15.64
C THR A 91 -1.82 -9.37 16.13
N VAL A 92 -1.79 -10.48 16.88
CA VAL A 92 -2.99 -11.11 17.46
C VAL A 92 -2.95 -10.94 18.98
N THR A 93 -3.98 -10.34 19.55
CA THR A 93 -4.18 -10.26 21.01
C THR A 93 -5.37 -11.15 21.36
N LEU A 94 -5.07 -12.27 22.01
CA LEU A 94 -6.07 -13.22 22.46
C LEU A 94 -6.81 -12.68 23.69
N PRO A 95 -8.10 -13.03 23.85
CA PRO A 95 -8.86 -12.67 25.03
C PRO A 95 -8.33 -13.39 26.28
N ASN A 96 -8.39 -12.72 27.44
CA ASN A 96 -8.00 -13.30 28.73
C ASN A 96 -8.98 -14.37 29.24
N ASN A 97 -10.12 -14.57 28.57
CA ASN A 97 -11.15 -15.53 28.94
C ASN A 97 -11.77 -16.13 27.67
N ASN A 98 -11.56 -17.44 27.48
CA ASN A 98 -12.03 -18.16 26.29
C ASN A 98 -13.50 -18.62 26.40
N THR A 99 -14.16 -18.38 27.54
CA THR A 99 -15.54 -18.82 27.81
C THR A 99 -16.45 -17.62 28.02
N GLY A 100 -17.11 -17.18 26.95
CA GLY A 100 -18.20 -16.19 26.99
C GLY A 100 -17.78 -14.77 27.40
N GLY A 101 -17.40 -13.93 26.42
CA GLY A 101 -17.26 -12.47 26.61
C GLY A 101 -15.85 -11.88 26.42
N GLY A 102 -14.92 -12.59 25.80
CA GLY A 102 -13.58 -12.08 25.48
C GLY A 102 -13.51 -11.27 24.18
N THR A 103 -12.69 -10.21 24.16
CA THR A 103 -12.39 -9.45 22.92
C THR A 103 -11.14 -10.00 22.26
N LEU A 104 -11.29 -10.54 21.05
CA LEU A 104 -10.18 -10.83 20.14
C LEU A 104 -9.82 -9.55 19.37
N ILE A 105 -8.54 -9.17 19.37
CA ILE A 105 -8.04 -8.03 18.59
C ILE A 105 -7.02 -8.54 17.58
N LEU A 106 -7.24 -8.27 16.29
CA LEU A 106 -6.24 -8.45 15.25
C LEU A 106 -5.87 -7.09 14.69
N GLN A 107 -4.57 -6.87 14.52
CA GLN A 107 -4.04 -5.67 13.90
C GLN A 107 -3.12 -6.08 12.76
N ALA A 108 -3.29 -5.46 11.60
CA ALA A 108 -2.39 -5.61 10.47
C ALA A 108 -1.65 -4.29 10.22
N SER A 109 -0.34 -4.39 9.99
CA SER A 109 0.49 -3.32 9.45
C SER A 109 0.83 -3.63 8.00
N LEU A 110 0.81 -2.63 7.13
CA LEU A 110 1.13 -2.74 5.70
C LEU A 110 2.20 -1.71 5.32
N LYS A 111 3.34 -2.16 4.79
CA LYS A 111 4.38 -1.31 4.18
C LYS A 111 4.10 -1.16 2.68
N TYR A 112 3.41 -0.07 2.30
CA TYR A 112 3.17 0.25 0.90
C TYR A 112 4.44 0.82 0.23
N LYS A 113 4.75 0.35 -0.98
CA LYS A 113 5.87 0.83 -1.81
C LYS A 113 5.30 1.54 -3.06
N PRO A 114 5.31 2.88 -3.11
CA PRO A 114 4.77 3.62 -4.25
C PRO A 114 5.59 3.40 -5.52
N TYR A 115 4.94 3.40 -6.68
CA TYR A 115 5.60 3.19 -7.98
C TYR A 115 6.41 4.41 -8.41
N PHE A 116 5.90 5.62 -8.18
CA PHE A 116 6.50 6.84 -8.71
C PHE A 116 7.41 7.56 -7.71
N LEU A 117 7.33 7.24 -6.41
CA LEU A 117 8.18 7.84 -5.39
C LEU A 117 9.70 7.67 -5.68
N PRO A 118 10.23 6.49 -6.08
CA PRO A 118 11.64 6.34 -6.42
C PRO A 118 12.08 7.24 -7.58
N VAL A 119 11.22 7.41 -8.59
CA VAL A 119 11.47 8.28 -9.74
C VAL A 119 11.46 9.75 -9.34
N ALA A 120 10.52 10.15 -8.47
CA ALA A 120 10.48 11.51 -7.94
C ALA A 120 11.75 11.84 -7.14
N ILE A 121 12.21 10.92 -6.29
CA ILE A 121 13.48 11.07 -5.54
C ILE A 121 14.66 11.16 -6.51
N MET A 122 14.69 10.34 -7.56
CA MET A 122 15.74 10.38 -8.59
C MET A 122 15.82 11.73 -9.30
N LEU A 123 14.67 12.33 -9.63
CA LEU A 123 14.58 13.66 -10.26
C LEU A 123 15.07 14.77 -9.33
N LEU A 124 14.75 14.69 -8.04
CA LEU A 124 15.17 15.69 -7.06
C LEU A 124 16.67 15.59 -6.72
N ASN A 125 17.24 14.38 -6.70
CA ASN A 125 18.60 14.13 -6.24
C ASN A 125 19.65 13.99 -7.38
N GLY A 126 19.28 14.23 -8.64
CA GLY A 126 20.24 14.30 -9.74
C GLY A 126 20.81 12.96 -10.24
N GLY A 127 20.09 11.86 -10.01
CA GLY A 127 20.43 10.54 -10.57
C GLY A 127 21.18 9.60 -9.62
N THR A 128 20.43 8.79 -8.87
CA THR A 128 20.70 7.38 -8.57
C THR A 128 19.48 6.84 -7.80
N ALA A 129 18.81 5.83 -8.34
CA ALA A 129 17.80 5.06 -7.61
C ALA A 129 18.54 4.12 -6.65
N GLY A 130 19.08 4.68 -5.56
CA GLY A 130 19.72 3.91 -4.50
C GLY A 130 18.66 3.24 -3.64
N GLU A 131 18.62 1.91 -3.73
CA GLU A 131 17.98 0.93 -2.84
C GLU A 131 17.49 1.49 -1.49
N THR A 132 16.20 1.77 -1.37
CA THR A 132 15.56 1.88 -0.06
C THR A 132 14.94 0.53 0.29
N ASN A 133 15.69 -0.27 1.05
CA ASN A 133 15.21 -1.50 1.69
C ASN A 133 13.99 -1.24 2.61
#